data_AF-A0A3D3X4H9-F1
#
_entry.id   AF-A0A3D3X4H9-F1
#
_cell.length_a   1.000
_cell.length_b   1.000
_cell.length_c   1.000
_cell.angle_alpha   90.00
_cell.angle_beta   90.00
_cell.angle_gamma   90.00
#
_symmetry.space_group_name_H-M   'P 1'
#
loop_
_entity.id
_entity.type
_entity.pdbx_description
1 polymer ?
#
loop_
_entity_poly.entity_id
_entity_poly.type
_entity_poly.pdbx_seq_one_letter_code
_entity_poly.pdbx_strand_id
1 'polypeptide(L)'
;MTQPDLSCSNPPHWRLAVIGAGPAGFYAVGELLKQQEIPVKVDLFDRLPTPYGLVRGGVAPDHQKIKNVCKIFDRIASQDHFRFFGNIEFGRDLTRKEMLEHYDAVLYTVGSRSDRRLGIPGEGLEGSHSATEFVGWYNSHPDYREKRFNLNSEQAVIIGMGNVAIDVARILSHRMEELRQTDISDQAFLALDSSRVRDIWVIGRRGPVQAAFTPVEARELMHLPDTEVELEADALNLDASSKKFLQEEAGK
;
A
#
# COMPACT_ATOMS: atom_id res chain seq x y z
N MET A 1 -48.18 -29.91 2.91
CA MET A 1 -47.42 -28.65 2.77
C MET A 1 -47.25 -28.07 4.17
N THR A 2 -46.16 -28.42 4.83
CA THR A 2 -45.78 -27.87 6.14
C THR A 2 -45.19 -26.48 5.91
N GLN A 3 -45.79 -25.46 6.51
CA GLN A 3 -45.21 -24.12 6.55
C GLN A 3 -43.85 -24.19 7.27
N PRO A 4 -42.81 -23.49 6.79
CA PRO A 4 -41.53 -23.44 7.47
C PRO A 4 -41.72 -22.77 8.83
N ASP A 5 -41.28 -23.46 9.88
CA ASP A 5 -41.24 -22.97 11.24
C ASP A 5 -40.22 -21.81 11.33
N LEU A 6 -40.71 -20.60 11.56
CA LEU A 6 -39.93 -19.38 11.74
C LEU A 6 -39.45 -19.19 13.20
N SER A 7 -39.50 -20.23 14.03
CA SER A 7 -39.10 -20.20 15.45
C SER A 7 -37.60 -20.02 15.72
N CYS A 8 -36.77 -19.77 14.70
CA CYS A 8 -35.37 -19.39 14.91
C CYS A 8 -35.30 -18.06 15.66
N SER A 9 -34.86 -18.14 16.92
CA SER A 9 -34.81 -17.08 17.94
C SER A 9 -33.78 -15.97 17.67
N ASN A 10 -33.43 -15.71 16.42
CA ASN A 10 -32.60 -14.58 16.01
C ASN A 10 -33.18 -14.00 14.73
N PRO A 11 -33.29 -12.66 14.61
CA PRO A 11 -33.69 -12.03 13.36
C PRO A 11 -32.75 -12.52 12.23
N PRO A 12 -33.28 -12.70 11.00
CA PRO A 12 -32.44 -13.07 9.88
C PRO A 12 -31.34 -12.02 9.73
N HIS A 13 -30.09 -12.46 9.80
CA HIS A 13 -28.93 -11.61 9.61
C HIS A 13 -28.24 -12.03 8.33
N TRP A 14 -27.92 -11.06 7.49
CA TRP A 14 -27.11 -11.28 6.30
C TRP A 14 -25.67 -11.57 6.72
N ARG A 15 -25.12 -12.68 6.27
CA ARG A 15 -23.74 -13.08 6.52
C ARG A 15 -22.91 -12.69 5.32
N LEU A 16 -22.00 -11.74 5.52
CA LEU A 16 -21.18 -11.16 4.48
C LEU A 16 -19.72 -11.55 4.69
N ALA A 17 -19.06 -11.98 3.63
CA ALA A 17 -17.61 -12.20 3.62
C ALA A 17 -16.91 -11.07 2.88
N VAL A 18 -15.81 -10.58 3.46
CA VAL A 18 -14.95 -9.57 2.83
C VAL A 18 -13.54 -10.16 2.69
N ILE A 19 -13.01 -10.16 1.47
CA ILE A 19 -11.70 -10.74 1.15
C ILE A 19 -10.65 -9.63 0.98
N GLY A 20 -9.77 -9.48 1.97
CA GLY A 20 -8.69 -8.50 2.01
C GLY A 20 -8.93 -7.45 3.09
N ALA A 21 -8.10 -7.46 4.13
CA ALA A 21 -8.18 -6.59 5.30
C ALA A 21 -7.39 -5.28 5.14
N GLY A 22 -7.32 -4.75 3.92
CA GLY A 22 -6.83 -3.38 3.68
C GLY A 22 -7.89 -2.32 3.96
N PRO A 23 -7.59 -1.03 3.69
CA PRO A 23 -8.54 0.08 3.89
C PRO A 23 -9.89 -0.15 3.22
N ALA A 24 -9.90 -0.63 1.97
CA ALA A 24 -11.15 -0.91 1.26
C ALA A 24 -12.03 -1.92 2.00
N GLY A 25 -11.42 -2.97 2.57
CA GLY A 25 -12.13 -3.98 3.36
C GLY A 25 -12.70 -3.38 4.64
N PHE A 26 -11.87 -2.70 5.42
CA PHE A 26 -12.33 -2.08 6.68
C PHE A 26 -13.38 -0.99 6.46
N TYR A 27 -13.25 -0.14 5.45
CA TYR A 27 -14.27 0.86 5.17
C TYR A 27 -15.59 0.24 4.72
N ALA A 28 -15.54 -0.81 3.89
CA ALA A 28 -16.74 -1.56 3.51
C ALA A 28 -17.41 -2.20 4.74
N VAL A 29 -16.64 -2.88 5.59
CA VAL A 29 -17.13 -3.44 6.86
C VAL A 29 -17.76 -2.34 7.72
N GLY A 30 -17.08 -1.20 7.86
CA GLY A 30 -17.57 -0.07 8.64
C GLY A 30 -18.92 0.44 8.18
N GLU A 31 -19.13 0.58 6.87
CA GLU A 31 -20.41 1.03 6.31
C GLU A 31 -21.50 -0.05 6.45
N LEU A 32 -21.15 -1.32 6.20
CA LEU A 32 -22.06 -2.46 6.36
C LEU A 32 -22.58 -2.60 7.79
N LEU A 33 -21.72 -2.38 8.79
CA LEU A 33 -22.10 -2.46 10.21
C LEU A 33 -22.78 -1.18 10.72
N LYS A 34 -22.55 -0.04 10.07
CA LYS A 34 -23.16 1.24 10.46
C LYS A 34 -24.62 1.36 10.02
N GLN A 35 -24.97 0.82 8.86
CA GLN A 35 -26.37 0.81 8.43
C GLN A 35 -27.24 -0.02 9.38
N GLN A 36 -28.51 0.36 9.53
CA GLN A 36 -29.45 -0.27 10.47
C GLN A 36 -30.69 -0.85 9.77
N GLU A 37 -30.71 -0.84 8.43
CA GLU A 37 -31.85 -1.32 7.64
C GLU A 37 -31.97 -2.83 7.73
N ILE A 38 -30.84 -3.54 7.71
CA ILE A 38 -30.76 -5.00 7.80
C ILE A 38 -29.69 -5.42 8.82
N PRO A 39 -29.99 -6.38 9.72
CA PRO A 39 -28.95 -6.98 10.55
C PRO A 39 -27.92 -7.70 9.68
N VAL A 40 -26.63 -7.38 9.89
CA VAL A 40 -25.53 -8.03 9.17
C VAL A 40 -24.50 -8.60 10.14
N LYS A 41 -23.82 -9.66 9.74
CA LYS A 41 -22.57 -10.12 10.34
C LYS A 41 -21.50 -10.18 9.27
N VAL A 42 -20.32 -9.68 9.59
CA VAL A 42 -19.24 -9.55 8.61
C VAL A 42 -18.01 -10.32 9.07
N ASP A 43 -17.57 -11.24 8.22
CA ASP A 43 -16.31 -11.96 8.39
C ASP A 43 -15.28 -11.40 7.40
N LEU A 44 -14.19 -10.84 7.93
CA LEU A 44 -13.10 -10.26 7.15
C LEU A 44 -11.93 -11.24 7.10
N PHE A 45 -11.60 -11.69 5.89
CA PHE A 45 -10.52 -12.64 5.63
C PHE A 45 -9.28 -11.93 5.10
N ASP A 46 -8.11 -12.33 5.57
CA ASP A 46 -6.84 -11.94 4.95
C ASP A 46 -5.85 -13.09 4.95
N ARG A 47 -5.02 -13.15 3.92
CA ARG A 47 -3.95 -14.15 3.82
C ARG A 47 -2.82 -13.89 4.82
N LEU A 48 -2.65 -12.65 5.26
CA LEU A 48 -1.63 -12.28 6.23
C LEU A 48 -2.20 -12.46 7.64
N PRO A 49 -1.35 -12.79 8.63
CA PRO A 49 -1.80 -12.85 10.02
C PRO A 49 -2.13 -11.47 10.59
N THR A 50 -1.59 -10.40 9.99
CA THR A 50 -1.80 -9.01 10.43
C THR A 50 -2.73 -8.27 9.46
N PRO A 51 -3.75 -7.54 9.95
CA PRO A 51 -4.65 -6.74 9.11
C PRO A 51 -4.00 -5.42 8.64
N TYR A 52 -4.84 -4.58 8.02
CA TYR A 52 -4.61 -3.20 7.55
C TYR A 52 -3.93 -3.06 6.18
N GLY A 53 -3.50 -4.16 5.55
CA GLY A 53 -2.94 -4.15 4.20
C GLY A 53 -1.81 -3.13 4.04
N LEU A 54 -1.88 -2.29 2.99
CA LEU A 54 -0.86 -1.29 2.69
C LEU A 54 -0.74 -0.16 3.72
N VAL A 55 -1.68 0.01 4.66
CA VAL A 55 -1.45 0.94 5.78
C VAL A 55 -0.29 0.45 6.66
N ARG A 56 -0.17 -0.87 6.82
CA ARG A 56 0.94 -1.51 7.51
C ARG A 56 2.12 -1.80 6.58
N GLY A 57 1.84 -2.43 5.43
CA GLY A 57 2.88 -2.95 4.53
C GLY A 57 3.32 -2.01 3.40
N GLY A 58 2.76 -0.80 3.31
CA GLY A 58 2.97 0.12 2.19
C GLY A 58 3.36 1.53 2.64
N VAL A 59 2.57 2.17 3.51
CA VAL A 59 2.84 3.52 4.02
C VAL A 59 4.24 3.57 4.64
N ALA A 60 5.05 4.54 4.19
CA ALA A 60 6.43 4.68 4.60
C ALA A 60 6.57 4.83 6.14
N PRO A 61 7.65 4.31 6.74
CA PRO A 61 7.84 4.32 8.18
C PRO A 61 8.03 5.74 8.77
N ASP A 62 8.43 6.73 7.99
CA ASP A 62 8.47 8.13 8.40
C ASP A 62 7.10 8.84 8.27
N HIS A 63 6.08 8.17 7.71
CA HIS A 63 4.69 8.65 7.61
C HIS A 63 3.75 8.07 8.68
N GLN A 64 4.20 8.01 9.93
CA GLN A 64 3.42 7.44 11.05
C GLN A 64 2.03 8.07 11.23
N LYS A 65 1.86 9.36 10.90
CA LYS A 65 0.56 10.04 11.03
C LYS A 65 -0.52 9.41 10.15
N ILE A 66 -0.19 8.95 8.95
CA ILE A 66 -1.13 8.31 8.02
C ILE A 66 -1.60 6.96 8.60
N LYS A 67 -0.72 6.24 9.31
CA LYS A 67 -1.03 4.96 9.98
C LYS A 67 -2.06 5.09 11.12
N ASN A 68 -2.35 6.31 11.61
CA ASN A 68 -3.40 6.54 12.62
C ASN A 68 -4.81 6.10 12.18
N VAL A 69 -5.05 5.92 10.88
CA VAL A 69 -6.31 5.36 10.38
C VAL A 69 -6.61 3.98 10.98
N CYS A 70 -5.59 3.22 11.41
CA CYS A 70 -5.76 1.96 12.12
C CYS A 70 -6.67 2.09 13.36
N LYS A 71 -6.69 3.25 14.04
CA LYS A 71 -7.60 3.49 15.18
C LYS A 71 -9.09 3.43 14.78
N ILE A 72 -9.41 3.81 13.54
CA ILE A 72 -10.76 3.68 12.99
C ILE A 72 -11.04 2.20 12.72
N PHE A 73 -10.07 1.48 12.14
CA PHE A 73 -10.20 0.06 11.86
C PHE A 73 -10.35 -0.77 13.14
N ASP A 74 -9.65 -0.43 14.21
CA ASP A 74 -9.77 -1.07 15.53
C ASP A 74 -11.17 -0.88 16.11
N ARG A 75 -11.74 0.33 15.97
CA ARG A 75 -13.13 0.59 16.40
C ARG A 75 -14.15 -0.19 15.57
N ILE A 76 -13.89 -0.39 14.29
CA ILE A 76 -14.72 -1.25 13.44
C ILE A 76 -14.58 -2.71 13.88
N ALA A 77 -13.36 -3.16 14.16
CA ALA A 77 -13.06 -4.51 14.58
C ALA A 77 -13.60 -4.86 15.98
N SER A 78 -13.86 -3.85 16.83
CA SER A 78 -14.43 -4.06 18.17
C SER A 78 -15.95 -4.26 18.20
N GLN A 79 -16.64 -4.24 17.06
CA GLN A 79 -18.09 -4.42 17.02
C GLN A 79 -18.49 -5.90 17.13
N ASP A 80 -19.57 -6.21 17.86
CA ASP A 80 -20.03 -7.58 18.16
C ASP A 80 -20.34 -8.44 16.93
N HIS A 81 -20.61 -7.81 15.79
CA HIS A 81 -20.99 -8.48 14.54
C HIS A 81 -19.84 -8.58 13.53
N PHE A 82 -18.62 -8.31 13.97
CA PHE A 82 -17.40 -8.43 13.18
C PHE A 82 -16.55 -9.61 13.65
N ARG A 83 -15.94 -10.33 12.71
CA ARG A 83 -14.86 -11.28 12.99
C ARG A 83 -13.74 -11.13 11.97
N PHE A 84 -12.50 -11.25 12.43
CA PHE A 84 -11.32 -11.27 11.58
C PHE A 84 -10.72 -12.68 11.51
N PHE A 85 -10.39 -13.12 10.31
CA PHE A 85 -9.73 -14.39 10.03
C PHE A 85 -8.47 -14.13 9.19
N GLY A 86 -7.34 -13.93 9.88
CA GLY A 86 -6.03 -13.81 9.25
C GLY A 86 -5.41 -15.16 8.91
N ASN A 87 -4.36 -15.15 8.10
CA ASN A 87 -3.65 -16.35 7.61
C ASN A 87 -4.56 -17.32 6.81
N ILE A 88 -5.56 -16.78 6.11
CA ILE A 88 -6.45 -17.54 5.22
C ILE A 88 -6.42 -16.91 3.83
N GLU A 89 -5.87 -17.64 2.85
CA GLU A 89 -5.73 -17.18 1.48
C GLU A 89 -6.87 -17.67 0.58
N PHE A 90 -7.70 -16.73 0.14
CA PHE A 90 -8.70 -16.99 -0.89
C PHE A 90 -8.04 -17.46 -2.19
N GLY A 91 -8.56 -18.55 -2.77
CA GLY A 91 -7.99 -19.25 -3.92
C GLY A 91 -7.10 -20.44 -3.53
N ARG A 92 -6.60 -20.50 -2.28
CA ARG A 92 -5.82 -21.63 -1.76
C ARG A 92 -6.56 -22.38 -0.64
N ASP A 93 -6.93 -21.64 0.40
CA ASP A 93 -7.52 -22.19 1.63
C ASP A 93 -9.06 -22.11 1.59
N LEU A 94 -9.60 -21.16 0.80
CA LEU A 94 -11.04 -20.98 0.56
C LEU A 94 -11.30 -20.79 -0.93
N THR A 95 -12.35 -21.38 -1.46
CA THR A 95 -12.79 -21.21 -2.85
C THR A 95 -14.02 -20.31 -2.95
N ARG A 96 -14.22 -19.70 -4.13
CA ARG A 96 -15.44 -18.93 -4.42
C ARG A 96 -16.72 -19.74 -4.14
N LYS A 97 -16.71 -21.05 -4.45
CA LYS A 97 -17.86 -21.92 -4.29
C LYS A 97 -18.23 -22.06 -2.81
N GLU A 98 -17.27 -22.43 -1.96
CA GLU A 98 -17.48 -22.58 -0.51
C GLU A 98 -17.96 -21.26 0.11
N MET A 99 -17.40 -20.12 -0.33
CA MET A 99 -17.84 -18.83 0.17
C MET A 99 -19.30 -18.53 -0.19
N LEU A 100 -19.75 -18.84 -1.42
CA LEU A 100 -21.13 -18.61 -1.83
C LEU A 100 -22.12 -19.64 -1.26
N GLU A 101 -21.64 -20.77 -0.72
CA GLU A 101 -22.45 -21.74 0.03
C GLU A 101 -22.68 -21.31 1.49
N HIS A 102 -21.81 -20.47 2.05
CA HIS A 102 -21.83 -20.09 3.46
C HIS A 102 -22.14 -18.61 3.74
N TYR A 103 -22.08 -17.74 2.73
CA TYR A 103 -22.31 -16.31 2.84
C TYR A 103 -23.32 -15.84 1.79
N ASP A 104 -24.16 -14.88 2.18
CA ASP A 104 -25.16 -14.27 1.31
C ASP A 104 -24.51 -13.36 0.25
N ALA A 105 -23.37 -12.76 0.57
CA ALA A 105 -22.55 -12.03 -0.39
C ALA A 105 -21.06 -12.09 -0.04
N VAL A 106 -20.23 -11.93 -1.08
CA VAL A 106 -18.77 -11.90 -0.98
C VAL A 106 -18.24 -10.62 -1.65
N LEU A 107 -17.53 -9.81 -0.88
CA LEU A 107 -16.88 -8.59 -1.36
C LEU A 107 -15.37 -8.81 -1.51
N TYR A 108 -14.81 -8.46 -2.67
CA TYR A 108 -13.38 -8.56 -2.92
C TYR A 108 -12.70 -7.20 -2.76
N THR A 109 -11.85 -7.08 -1.75
CA THR A 109 -11.08 -5.89 -1.40
C THR A 109 -9.58 -6.19 -1.36
N VAL A 110 -9.13 -7.03 -2.30
CA VAL A 110 -7.80 -7.66 -2.33
C VAL A 110 -6.64 -6.72 -2.74
N GLY A 111 -6.95 -5.50 -3.16
CA GLY A 111 -5.97 -4.53 -3.65
C GLY A 111 -5.27 -4.97 -4.94
N SER A 112 -4.09 -4.40 -5.21
CA SER A 112 -3.24 -4.78 -6.34
C SER A 112 -1.89 -5.27 -5.81
N ARG A 113 -1.60 -6.57 -6.00
CA ARG A 113 -0.33 -7.19 -5.55
C ARG A 113 0.77 -7.16 -6.61
N SER A 114 0.41 -6.94 -7.88
CA SER A 114 1.33 -7.08 -9.00
C SER A 114 2.05 -5.77 -9.31
N ASP A 115 3.36 -5.88 -9.52
CA ASP A 115 4.18 -4.82 -10.07
C ASP A 115 4.02 -4.68 -11.57
N ARG A 116 4.19 -3.44 -12.05
CA ARG A 116 4.29 -3.17 -13.48
C ARG A 116 5.74 -3.30 -13.90
N ARG A 117 6.02 -4.33 -14.68
CA ARG A 117 7.33 -4.55 -15.31
C ARG A 117 7.59 -3.48 -16.37
N LEU A 118 8.83 -3.03 -16.44
CA LEU A 118 9.36 -2.15 -17.49
C LEU A 118 9.43 -2.89 -18.84
N GLY A 119 9.69 -4.20 -18.82
CA GLY A 119 9.77 -5.00 -20.05
C GLY A 119 10.97 -4.66 -20.92
N ILE A 120 12.08 -4.25 -20.30
CA ILE A 120 13.33 -3.86 -20.97
C ILE A 120 14.43 -4.91 -20.75
N PRO A 121 15.43 -5.03 -21.64
CA PRO A 121 16.60 -5.87 -21.40
C PRO A 121 17.30 -5.49 -20.10
N GLY A 122 17.71 -6.49 -19.32
CA GLY A 122 18.42 -6.29 -18.05
C GLY A 122 17.54 -6.11 -16.80
N GLU A 123 16.21 -6.04 -16.94
CA GLU A 123 15.28 -5.92 -15.80
C GLU A 123 15.37 -7.10 -14.80
N GLY A 124 15.88 -8.25 -15.23
CA GLY A 124 16.09 -9.42 -14.35
C GLY A 124 17.47 -9.49 -13.67
N LEU A 125 18.34 -8.49 -13.87
CA LEU A 125 19.68 -8.48 -13.27
C LEU A 125 19.59 -8.21 -11.76
N GLU A 126 20.60 -8.70 -11.03
CA GLU A 126 20.77 -8.37 -9.61
C GLU A 126 20.86 -6.85 -9.42
N GLY A 127 20.15 -6.33 -8.41
CA GLY A 127 20.02 -4.89 -8.17
C GLY A 127 18.85 -4.23 -8.91
N SER A 128 18.18 -4.92 -9.85
CA SER A 128 16.93 -4.46 -10.45
C SER A 128 15.74 -4.99 -9.66
N HIS A 129 15.02 -4.08 -9.00
CA HIS A 129 13.93 -4.43 -8.08
C HIS A 129 12.71 -3.55 -8.34
N SER A 130 11.53 -4.06 -8.00
CA SER A 130 10.33 -3.23 -7.99
C SER A 130 10.29 -2.34 -6.74
N ALA A 131 9.62 -1.20 -6.85
CA ALA A 131 9.39 -0.36 -5.68
C ALA A 131 8.56 -1.09 -4.60
N THR A 132 7.60 -1.94 -5.00
CA THR A 132 6.80 -2.74 -4.07
C THR A 132 7.66 -3.73 -3.29
N GLU A 133 8.67 -4.34 -3.92
CA GLU A 133 9.62 -5.21 -3.21
C GLU A 133 10.41 -4.44 -2.16
N PHE A 134 10.92 -3.26 -2.50
CA PHE A 134 11.69 -2.41 -1.58
C PHE A 134 10.82 -1.88 -0.43
N VAL A 135 9.62 -1.39 -0.75
CA VAL A 135 8.63 -0.92 0.23
C VAL A 135 8.19 -2.03 1.16
N GLY A 136 7.85 -3.19 0.61
CA GLY A 136 7.48 -4.35 1.41
C GLY A 136 8.62 -4.80 2.32
N TRP A 137 9.86 -4.79 1.82
CA TRP A 137 11.04 -5.14 2.60
C TRP A 137 11.27 -4.21 3.79
N TYR A 138 11.27 -2.89 3.58
CA TYR A 138 11.48 -1.95 4.70
C TYR A 138 10.29 -1.91 5.68
N ASN A 139 9.08 -2.28 5.24
CA ASN A 139 7.88 -2.40 6.10
C ASN A 139 7.69 -3.79 6.72
N SER A 140 8.70 -4.67 6.66
CA SER A 140 8.62 -6.04 7.22
C SER A 140 7.46 -6.90 6.65
N HIS A 141 7.05 -6.65 5.42
CA HIS A 141 5.99 -7.42 4.78
C HIS A 141 6.46 -8.88 4.56
N PRO A 142 5.68 -9.91 4.97
CA PRO A 142 6.14 -11.30 4.98
C PRO A 142 6.68 -11.83 3.64
N ASP A 143 6.08 -11.44 2.52
CA ASP A 143 6.52 -11.86 1.18
C ASP A 143 7.90 -11.29 0.76
N TYR A 144 8.33 -10.20 1.39
CA TYR A 144 9.52 -9.44 1.00
C TYR A 144 10.58 -9.38 2.11
N ARG A 145 10.28 -9.88 3.32
CA ARG A 145 11.18 -9.78 4.48
C ARG A 145 12.53 -10.46 4.26
N GLU A 146 12.58 -11.53 3.47
CA GLU A 146 13.82 -12.26 3.17
C GLU A 146 14.59 -11.66 1.98
N LYS A 147 14.07 -10.60 1.34
CA LYS A 147 14.75 -9.90 0.26
C LYS A 147 16.00 -9.21 0.80
N ARG A 148 17.02 -9.16 -0.05
CA ARG A 148 18.26 -8.46 0.21
C ARG A 148 18.45 -7.42 -0.88
N PHE A 149 18.79 -6.21 -0.46
CA PHE A 149 19.12 -5.11 -1.36
C PHE A 149 20.60 -4.80 -1.20
N ASN A 150 21.33 -4.85 -2.31
CA ASN A 150 22.73 -4.47 -2.33
C ASN A 150 22.84 -2.95 -2.42
N LEU A 151 23.11 -2.31 -1.28
CA LEU A 151 23.22 -0.85 -1.16
C LEU A 151 24.70 -0.37 -1.14
N ASN A 152 25.62 -1.15 -1.70
CA ASN A 152 27.04 -0.81 -1.76
C ASN A 152 27.40 0.14 -2.92
N SER A 153 26.46 0.40 -3.83
CA SER A 153 26.62 1.40 -4.90
C SER A 153 26.47 2.80 -4.33
N GLU A 154 27.19 3.76 -4.88
CA GLU A 154 27.01 5.18 -4.56
C GLU A 154 25.77 5.77 -5.24
N GLN A 155 25.25 5.11 -6.27
CA GLN A 155 24.12 5.58 -7.07
C GLN A 155 22.95 4.61 -7.03
N ALA A 156 21.74 5.14 -6.86
CA ALA A 156 20.48 4.45 -7.01
C ALA A 156 19.61 5.13 -8.08
N VAL A 157 18.90 4.34 -8.89
CA VAL A 157 18.01 4.85 -9.94
C VAL A 157 16.60 4.35 -9.69
N ILE A 158 15.65 5.28 -9.64
CA ILE A 158 14.23 5.04 -9.42
C ILE A 158 13.48 5.46 -10.69
N ILE A 159 12.76 4.52 -11.29
CA ILE A 159 11.95 4.79 -12.49
C ILE A 159 10.51 5.07 -12.08
N GLY A 160 10.08 6.32 -12.23
CA GLY A 160 8.73 6.77 -11.90
C GLY A 160 8.70 8.08 -11.14
N MET A 161 7.61 8.84 -11.32
CA MET A 161 7.40 10.16 -10.70
C MET A 161 6.08 10.20 -9.91
N GLY A 162 5.85 9.19 -9.08
CA GLY A 162 4.68 9.09 -8.19
C GLY A 162 5.10 9.06 -6.72
N ASN A 163 4.15 9.18 -5.78
CA ASN A 163 4.45 9.20 -4.34
C ASN A 163 5.35 8.03 -3.90
N VAL A 164 5.11 6.81 -4.39
CA VAL A 164 5.95 5.65 -4.03
C VAL A 164 7.42 5.83 -4.45
N ALA A 165 7.69 6.47 -5.59
CA ALA A 165 9.06 6.78 -6.01
C ALA A 165 9.70 7.79 -5.05
N ILE A 166 8.92 8.77 -4.58
CA ILE A 166 9.37 9.75 -3.59
C ILE A 166 9.62 9.09 -2.24
N ASP A 167 8.77 8.16 -1.80
CA ASP A 167 8.97 7.38 -0.57
C ASP A 167 10.26 6.57 -0.62
N VAL A 168 10.53 5.89 -1.75
CA VAL A 168 11.79 5.14 -1.93
C VAL A 168 12.99 6.08 -1.89
N ALA A 169 12.94 7.22 -2.58
CA ALA A 169 14.00 8.21 -2.56
C ALA A 169 14.25 8.75 -1.14
N ARG A 170 13.17 9.07 -0.41
CA ARG A 170 13.23 9.55 0.96
C ARG A 170 13.85 8.52 1.89
N ILE A 171 13.41 7.28 1.86
CA ILE A 171 13.96 6.22 2.72
C ILE A 171 15.45 5.96 2.43
N LEU A 172 15.88 6.05 1.18
CA LEU A 172 17.30 5.92 0.81
C LEU A 172 18.17 7.10 1.25
N SER A 173 17.59 8.28 1.46
CA SER A 173 18.29 9.53 1.84
C SER A 173 18.06 9.95 3.29
N HIS A 174 17.21 9.23 4.03
CA HIS A 174 16.80 9.64 5.37
C HIS A 174 17.93 9.51 6.39
N ARG A 175 17.98 10.43 7.36
CA ARG A 175 18.85 10.29 8.53
C ARG A 175 18.53 9.05 9.35
N MET A 176 19.56 8.30 9.71
CA MET A 176 19.42 7.05 10.47
C MET A 176 18.89 7.27 11.89
N GLU A 177 19.20 8.40 12.53
CA GLU A 177 18.70 8.74 13.87
C GLU A 177 17.18 8.91 13.89
N GLU A 178 16.62 9.42 12.79
CA GLU A 178 15.19 9.64 12.64
C GLU A 178 14.49 8.34 12.26
N LEU A 179 15.04 7.57 11.30
CA LEU A 179 14.52 6.24 10.96
C LEU A 179 14.50 5.29 12.15
N ARG A 180 15.47 5.38 13.07
CA ARG A 180 15.52 4.56 14.28
C ARG A 180 14.29 4.74 15.19
N GLN A 181 13.59 5.87 15.07
CA GLN A 181 12.39 6.18 15.87
C GLN A 181 11.08 5.74 15.19
N THR A 182 11.18 5.10 14.02
CA THR A 182 10.03 4.66 13.22
C THR A 182 9.76 3.16 13.40
N ASP A 183 8.77 2.63 12.68
CA ASP A 183 8.45 1.20 12.63
C ASP A 183 9.13 0.46 11.45
N ILE A 184 10.22 1.00 10.91
CA ILE A 184 11.02 0.36 9.87
C ILE A 184 11.54 -1.01 10.34
N SER A 185 11.65 -1.96 9.41
CA SER A 185 12.30 -3.26 9.64
C SER A 185 13.72 -3.11 10.18
N ASP A 186 14.07 -3.81 11.25
CA ASP A 186 15.44 -3.85 11.78
C ASP A 186 16.46 -4.29 10.71
N GLN A 187 16.08 -5.26 9.86
CA GLN A 187 16.94 -5.72 8.76
C GLN A 187 17.15 -4.63 7.71
N ALA A 188 16.10 -3.85 7.40
CA ALA A 188 16.22 -2.75 6.47
C ALA A 188 17.01 -1.58 7.05
N PHE A 189 16.77 -1.27 8.33
CA PHE A 189 17.54 -0.28 9.08
C PHE A 189 19.03 -0.58 9.03
N LEU A 190 19.45 -1.80 9.36
CA LEU A 190 20.87 -2.19 9.35
C LEU A 190 21.48 -2.12 7.94
N ALA A 191 20.72 -2.50 6.91
CA ALA A 191 21.19 -2.39 5.53
C ALA A 191 21.36 -0.92 5.10
N LEU A 192 20.41 -0.05 5.45
CA LEU A 192 20.45 1.39 5.19
C LEU A 192 21.59 2.08 5.97
N ASP A 193 21.85 1.68 7.21
CA ASP A 193 22.96 2.20 8.03
C ASP A 193 24.32 1.95 7.38
N SER A 194 24.46 0.79 6.71
CA SER A 194 25.66 0.42 5.94
C SER A 194 25.66 0.92 4.48
N SER A 195 24.63 1.66 4.06
CA SER A 195 24.45 2.09 2.67
C SER A 195 25.51 3.09 2.22
N ARG A 196 26.02 2.86 1.01
CA ARG A 196 26.92 3.78 0.32
C ARG A 196 26.19 4.72 -0.64
N VAL A 197 24.88 4.57 -0.81
CA VAL A 197 24.07 5.41 -1.73
C VAL A 197 24.16 6.87 -1.30
N ARG A 198 24.50 7.74 -2.25
CA ARG A 198 24.59 9.21 -2.09
C ARG A 198 23.82 9.93 -3.20
N ASP A 199 23.88 9.41 -4.42
CA ASP A 199 23.15 9.99 -5.55
C ASP A 199 21.90 9.15 -5.88
N ILE A 200 20.73 9.79 -5.82
CA ILE A 200 19.44 9.13 -6.10
C ILE A 200 18.80 9.80 -7.31
N TRP A 201 18.71 9.08 -8.41
CA TRP A 201 18.12 9.55 -9.66
C TRP A 201 16.66 9.15 -9.73
N VAL A 202 15.74 10.11 -9.75
CA VAL A 202 14.31 9.86 -9.95
C VAL A 202 13.94 10.24 -11.38
N ILE A 203 13.68 9.24 -12.21
CA ILE A 203 13.53 9.41 -13.66
C ILE A 203 12.05 9.28 -14.06
N GLY A 204 11.53 10.37 -14.64
CA GLY A 204 10.21 10.41 -15.27
C GLY A 204 10.28 10.21 -16.77
N ARG A 205 9.34 9.43 -17.33
CA ARG A 205 9.17 9.30 -18.79
C ARG A 205 8.43 10.46 -19.47
N ARG A 206 7.91 11.41 -18.68
CA ARG A 206 7.13 12.58 -19.11
C ARG A 206 7.60 13.80 -18.32
N GLY A 207 7.17 14.98 -18.76
CA GLY A 207 7.47 16.26 -18.12
C GLY A 207 6.87 16.42 -16.71
N PRO A 208 7.23 17.53 -16.04
CA PRO A 208 6.89 17.79 -14.63
C PRO A 208 5.39 17.98 -14.41
N VAL A 209 4.64 18.47 -15.39
CA VAL A 209 3.18 18.70 -15.25
C VAL A 209 2.38 17.41 -15.21
N GLN A 210 2.95 16.28 -15.67
CA GLN A 210 2.33 14.96 -15.61
C GLN A 210 2.91 14.08 -14.48
N ALA A 211 3.71 14.67 -13.59
CA ALA A 211 4.15 13.99 -12.38
C ALA A 211 2.93 13.61 -11.53
N ALA A 212 2.97 12.40 -10.98
CA ALA A 212 1.89 11.82 -10.19
C ALA A 212 2.15 11.93 -8.68
N PHE A 213 3.28 12.52 -8.27
CA PHE A 213 3.50 12.84 -6.87
C PHE A 213 2.63 14.03 -6.45
N THR A 214 2.25 14.08 -5.18
CA THR A 214 1.48 15.20 -4.65
C THR A 214 2.41 16.33 -4.19
N PRO A 215 1.92 17.58 -4.11
CA PRO A 215 2.73 18.71 -3.64
C PRO A 215 3.27 18.56 -2.21
N VAL A 216 2.58 17.78 -1.36
CA VAL A 216 3.04 17.52 0.02
C VAL A 216 4.29 16.64 -0.02
N GLU A 217 4.24 15.51 -0.73
CA GLU A 217 5.39 14.60 -0.87
C GLU A 217 6.60 15.27 -1.53
N ALA A 218 6.36 16.07 -2.58
CA ALA A 218 7.43 16.82 -3.23
C ALA A 218 8.09 17.81 -2.27
N ARG A 219 7.29 18.51 -1.46
CA ARG A 219 7.81 19.45 -0.46
C ARG A 219 8.62 18.72 0.61
N GLU A 220 8.14 17.58 1.09
CA GLU A 220 8.86 16.77 2.07
C GLU A 220 10.23 16.34 1.54
N LEU A 221 10.31 15.86 0.29
CA LEU A 221 11.59 15.54 -0.35
C LEU A 221 12.53 16.76 -0.43
N MET A 222 12.01 17.93 -0.85
CA MET A 222 12.81 19.17 -0.96
C MET A 222 13.31 19.71 0.38
N HIS A 223 12.71 19.33 1.50
CA HIS A 223 13.09 19.78 2.84
C HIS A 223 13.77 18.68 3.65
N LEU A 224 14.15 17.56 3.00
CA LEU A 224 14.91 16.53 3.67
C LEU A 224 16.24 17.10 4.19
N PRO A 225 16.58 16.89 5.46
CA PRO A 225 17.86 17.32 5.99
C PRO A 225 19.03 16.64 5.28
N ASP A 226 20.17 17.33 5.19
CA ASP A 226 21.43 16.85 4.59
C ASP A 226 21.30 16.30 3.16
N THR A 227 20.25 16.70 2.45
CA THR A 227 19.97 16.31 1.07
C THR A 227 19.83 17.56 0.22
N GLU A 228 20.45 17.56 -0.96
CA GLU A 228 20.25 18.56 -1.99
C GLU A 228 19.39 17.95 -3.11
N VAL A 229 18.26 18.60 -3.42
CA VAL A 229 17.40 18.16 -4.52
C VAL A 229 17.75 18.97 -5.76
N GLU A 230 18.42 18.33 -6.70
CA GLU A 230 18.76 18.92 -7.99
C GLU A 230 17.73 18.57 -9.05
N LEU A 231 17.53 19.49 -9.99
CA LEU A 231 16.75 19.30 -11.20
C LEU A 231 17.67 19.56 -12.39
N GLU A 232 17.53 18.79 -13.48
CA GLU A 232 18.23 19.13 -14.72
C GLU A 232 17.84 20.55 -15.17
N ALA A 233 18.78 21.30 -15.75
CA ALA A 233 18.62 22.73 -16.08
C ALA A 233 17.35 23.03 -16.90
N ASP A 234 16.94 22.08 -17.75
CA ASP A 234 15.77 22.20 -18.62
C ASP A 234 14.56 21.37 -18.14
N ALA A 235 14.62 20.78 -16.94
CA ALA A 235 13.57 19.90 -16.43
C ALA A 235 12.20 20.59 -16.28
N LEU A 236 12.19 21.91 -16.10
CA LEU A 236 10.97 22.72 -15.98
C LEU A 236 10.48 23.27 -17.33
N ASN A 237 11.23 23.06 -18.41
CA ASN A 237 10.80 23.49 -19.74
C ASN A 237 9.64 22.64 -20.21
N LEU A 238 8.49 23.29 -20.42
CA LEU A 238 7.28 22.61 -20.87
C LEU A 238 7.43 22.18 -22.34
N ASP A 239 7.59 20.87 -22.54
CA ASP A 239 7.55 20.26 -23.86
C ASP A 239 6.14 20.35 -24.49
N ALA A 240 6.02 19.96 -25.76
CA ALA A 240 4.75 20.00 -26.47
C ALA A 240 3.67 19.14 -25.79
N SER A 241 4.06 18.01 -25.19
CA SER A 241 3.14 17.12 -24.46
C SER A 241 2.60 17.78 -23.19
N SER A 242 3.44 18.52 -22.47
CA SER A 242 3.12 19.26 -21.25
C SER A 242 2.19 20.41 -21.52
N LYS A 243 2.44 21.19 -22.58
CA LYS A 243 1.55 22.27 -23.01
C LYS A 243 0.18 21.73 -23.38
N LYS A 244 0.12 20.63 -24.12
CA LYS A 244 -1.15 19.97 -24.50
C LYS A 244 -1.92 19.47 -23.27
N PHE A 245 -1.24 18.82 -22.34
CA PHE A 245 -1.85 18.34 -21.09
C PHE A 245 -2.49 19.48 -20.27
N LEU A 246 -1.79 20.61 -20.13
CA LEU A 246 -2.33 21.78 -19.43
C LEU A 246 -3.57 22.37 -20.12
N GLN A 247 -3.63 22.33 -21.45
CA GLN A 247 -4.77 22.85 -22.22
C GLN A 247 -6.00 21.94 -22.16
N GLU A 248 -5.80 20.62 -22.12
CA GLU A 248 -6.89 19.64 -22.28
C GLU A 248 -7.39 19.07 -20.94
N GLU A 249 -6.52 18.92 -19.94
CA GLU A 249 -6.81 18.15 -18.73
C GLU A 249 -6.63 18.91 -17.42
N ALA A 250 -5.77 19.93 -17.35
CA ALA A 250 -5.54 20.66 -16.10
C ALA A 250 -6.67 21.63 -15.69
N GLY A 251 -7.69 21.80 -16.53
CA GLY A 251 -8.88 22.62 -16.27
C GLY A 251 -10.14 21.84 -15.88
N LYS A 252 -10.03 20.52 -15.67
CA LYS A 252 -11.11 19.66 -15.15
C LYS A 252 -10.83 19.29 -13.70
#